data_AF-A0A511WNN9-F1
#
_entry.id   AF-A0A511WNN9-F1
#
_cell.length_a   1.000
_cell.length_b   1.000
_cell.length_c   1.000
_cell.angle_alpha   90.00
_cell.angle_beta   90.00
_cell.angle_gamma   90.00
#
_symmetry.space_group_name_H-M   'P 1'
#
loop_
_entity.id
_entity.type
_entity.pdbx_description
1 polymer ?
#
loop_
_entity_poly.entity_id
_entity_poly.type
_entity_poly.pdbx_seq_one_letter_code
_entity_poly.pdbx_strand_id
1 'polypeptide(L)' 'MPNERVTLIERFFKSWFGWMIGVLVGISLISLWNGEGIDWSLIIGLSIGGLIGTSIGIGLKKNLKKEKN' A
#
# COMPACT_ATOMS: atom_id res chain seq x y z
N MET A 1 2.43 -27.28 9.16
CA MET A 1 2.15 -26.75 7.80
C MET A 1 1.57 -25.35 7.97
N PRO A 2 2.22 -24.28 7.51
CA PRO A 2 1.68 -22.93 7.68
C PRO A 2 0.41 -22.76 6.83
N ASN A 3 -0.66 -22.26 7.44
CA ASN A 3 -1.95 -22.03 6.79
C ASN A 3 -1.80 -21.06 5.61
N GLU A 4 -2.34 -21.42 4.45
CA GLU A 4 -2.29 -20.66 3.18
C GLU A 4 -2.82 -19.20 3.31
N ARG A 5 -3.64 -18.94 4.33
CA ARG A 5 -4.13 -17.58 4.65
C ARG A 5 -3.08 -16.72 5.34
N VAL A 6 -2.21 -17.30 6.15
CA VAL A 6 -1.15 -16.59 6.89
C VAL A 6 -0.11 -16.07 5.90
N THR A 7 0.24 -16.86 4.89
CA THR A 7 1.26 -16.49 3.89
C THR A 7 0.78 -15.37 2.94
N LEU A 8 -0.52 -15.29 2.65
CA LEU A 8 -1.11 -14.18 1.88
C LEU A 8 -1.11 -12.88 2.68
N ILE A 9 -1.45 -12.95 3.96
CA ILE A 9 -1.45 -11.80 4.87
C ILE A 9 -0.01 -11.27 5.04
N GLU A 10 0.97 -12.15 5.28
CA GLU A 10 2.38 -11.75 5.37
C GLU A 10 2.89 -11.08 4.09
N ARG A 11 2.55 -11.62 2.91
CA ARG A 11 2.91 -11.00 1.63
C ARG A 11 2.27 -9.63 1.45
N PHE A 12 1.01 -9.48 1.88
CA PHE A 12 0.30 -8.21 1.84
C PHE A 12 0.97 -7.19 2.75
N PHE A 13 1.23 -7.53 4.03
CA PHE A 13 1.93 -6.66 4.98
C PHE A 13 3.33 -6.29 4.49
N LYS A 14 4.09 -7.23 3.93
CA LYS A 14 5.43 -6.97 3.40
C LYS A 14 5.40 -5.97 2.22
N SER A 15 4.43 -6.12 1.32
CA SER A 15 4.24 -5.17 0.21
C SER A 15 3.76 -3.80 0.72
N TRP A 16 2.88 -3.79 1.72
CA TRP A 16 2.35 -2.57 2.32
C TRP A 16 3.44 -1.80 3.08
N PHE A 17 4.35 -2.49 3.79
CA PHE A 17 5.52 -1.89 4.43
C PHE A 17 6.46 -1.22 3.42
N GLY A 18 6.76 -1.89 2.30
CA GLY A 18 7.58 -1.29 1.25
C GLY A 18 6.93 -0.03 0.65
N TRP A 19 5.61 -0.07 0.46
CA TRP A 19 4.85 1.08 -0.01
C TRP A 19 4.79 2.23 1.01
N MET A 20 4.61 1.92 2.31
CA MET A 20 4.69 2.87 3.42
C MET A 20 6.03 3.62 3.46
N ILE A 21 7.15 2.89 3.28
CA ILE A 21 8.48 3.48 3.21
C ILE A 21 8.58 4.44 2.02
N GLY A 22 8.07 4.05 0.85
CA GLY A 22 8.03 4.91 -0.33
C GLY A 22 7.22 6.19 -0.11
N VAL A 23 6.05 6.07 0.54
CA VAL A 23 5.21 7.23 0.91
C VAL A 23 5.95 8.15 1.89
N LEU A 24 6.56 7.61 2.93
CA LEU A 24 7.34 8.39 3.91
C LEU A 24 8.51 9.13 3.24
N VAL A 25 9.28 8.45 2.39
CA VAL A 25 10.41 9.06 1.68
C VAL A 25 9.92 10.13 0.70
N GLY A 26 8.86 9.84 -0.08
CA GLY A 26 8.30 10.79 -1.03
C GLY A 26 7.78 12.06 -0.37
N ILE A 27 7.06 11.92 0.74
CA ILE A 27 6.54 13.06 1.50
C ILE A 27 7.67 13.82 2.17
N SER A 28 8.67 13.13 2.71
CA SER A 28 9.85 13.78 3.28
C SER A 28 10.61 14.59 2.24
N LEU A 29 10.76 14.08 1.01
CA LEU A 29 11.38 14.81 -0.09
C LEU A 29 10.56 16.04 -0.50
N ILE A 30 9.24 15.92 -0.61
CA ILE A 30 8.34 17.03 -0.96
C ILE A 30 8.36 18.10 0.15
N SER A 31 8.29 17.68 1.41
CA SER A 31 8.38 18.56 2.58
C SER A 31 9.72 19.31 2.59
N LEU A 32 10.83 18.60 2.34
CA LEU A 32 12.17 19.21 2.24
C LEU A 32 12.29 20.16 1.05
N TRP A 33 11.63 19.86 -0.07
CA TRP A 33 11.61 20.70 -1.27
C TRP A 33 10.79 21.99 -1.08
N ASN A 34 9.63 21.89 -0.43
CA ASN A 34 8.76 23.02 -0.17
C ASN A 34 9.19 23.84 1.06
N GLY A 35 10.12 23.31 1.87
CA GLY A 35 10.52 23.94 3.13
C GLY A 35 9.42 23.95 4.19
N GLU A 36 8.38 23.13 4.02
CA GLU A 36 7.24 23.02 4.91
C GLU A 36 7.37 21.82 5.84
N GLY A 37 6.65 21.82 6.96
CA GLY A 37 6.58 20.67 7.86
C GLY A 37 5.94 19.44 7.20
N ILE A 38 6.22 18.27 7.75
CA ILE A 38 5.63 17.01 7.28
C ILE A 38 4.11 17.06 7.49
N ASP A 39 3.35 16.94 6.40
CA ASP A 39 1.89 16.82 6.46
C ASP A 39 1.48 15.39 6.83
N TRP A 40 1.24 15.18 8.11
CA TRP A 40 0.75 13.92 8.67
C TRP A 40 -0.65 13.55 8.16
N SER A 41 -1.48 14.54 7.81
CA SER A 41 -2.81 14.30 7.24
C SER A 41 -2.69 13.64 5.87
N LEU A 42 -1.76 14.12 5.04
CA LEU A 42 -1.44 13.52 3.75
C LEU A 42 -0.87 12.10 3.88
N ILE A 43 0.03 11.86 4.85
CA ILE A 43 0.58 10.52 5.12
C ILE A 43 -0.53 9.53 5.46
N ILE A 44 -1.46 9.92 6.35
CA ILE A 44 -2.57 9.06 6.78
C ILE A 44 -3.54 8.83 5.63
N GLY A 45 -3.89 9.89 4.88
CA GLY A 45 -4.78 9.81 3.73
C GLY A 45 -4.23 8.89 2.63
N LEU A 46 -2.95 9.04 2.30
CA LEU A 46 -2.27 8.13 1.40
C LEU A 46 -2.29 6.72 1.97
N SER A 47 -1.92 6.51 3.24
CA SER A 47 -1.86 5.18 3.88
C SER A 47 -3.16 4.39 3.73
N ILE A 48 -4.28 5.04 4.04
CA ILE A 48 -5.62 4.46 3.91
C ILE A 48 -5.98 4.26 2.44
N GLY A 49 -5.71 5.27 1.59
CA GLY A 49 -5.95 5.18 0.15
C GLY A 49 -5.19 4.02 -0.53
N GLY A 50 -3.94 3.80 -0.13
CA GLY A 50 -3.10 2.69 -0.59
C GLY A 50 -3.62 1.33 -0.15
N LEU A 51 -4.11 1.20 1.09
CA LEU A 51 -4.75 -0.02 1.58
C LEU A 51 -6.02 -0.36 0.79
N ILE A 52 -6.89 0.63 0.56
CA ILE A 52 -8.13 0.46 -0.20
C ILE A 52 -7.80 0.12 -1.66
N GLY A 53 -6.93 0.90 -2.29
CA GLY A 53 -6.53 0.70 -3.69
C GLY A 53 -5.89 -0.66 -3.92
N THR A 54 -5.03 -1.11 -3.01
CA THR A 54 -4.39 -2.44 -3.10
C THR A 54 -5.43 -3.55 -2.91
N SER A 55 -6.37 -3.39 -1.98
CA SER A 55 -7.44 -4.36 -1.74
C SER A 55 -8.35 -4.52 -2.98
N ILE A 56 -8.74 -3.40 -3.59
CA ILE A 56 -9.52 -3.39 -4.84
C ILE A 56 -8.71 -4.01 -5.97
N GLY A 57 -7.45 -3.62 -6.15
CA GLY A 57 -6.57 -4.15 -7.20
C GLY A 57 -6.36 -5.67 -7.11
N ILE A 58 -6.22 -6.21 -5.90
CA ILE A 58 -6.14 -7.66 -5.67
C ILE A 58 -7.48 -8.32 -5.99
N GLY A 59 -8.61 -7.72 -5.59
CA GLY A 59 -9.95 -8.22 -5.90
C GLY A 59 -10.20 -8.29 -7.41
N LEU A 60 -9.85 -7.22 -8.14
CA LEU A 60 -9.94 -7.16 -9.61
C LEU A 60 -9.03 -8.18 -10.28
N LYS A 61 -7.76 -8.32 -9.84
CA LYS A 61 -6.84 -9.34 -10.36
C LYS A 61 -7.39 -10.75 -10.22
N LYS A 62 -8.06 -11.06 -9.11
CA LYS A 62 -8.67 -12.38 -8.89
C LYS A 62 -9.86 -12.63 -9.82
N ASN A 63 -10.72 -11.62 -10.04
CA ASN A 63 -11.85 -11.75 -10.96
C ASN A 63 -11.42 -11.82 -12.43
N LEU A 64 -10.49 -10.98 -12.86
CA LEU A 64 -9.95 -11.00 -14.23
C LEU A 64 -9.23 -12.31 -14.57
N LYS A 65 -8.59 -12.95 -13.58
CA LYS A 65 -7.95 -14.27 -13.77
C LYS A 65 -8.98 -15.41 -13.88
N LYS A 66 -10.22 -15.18 -13.39
CA LYS A 66 -11.31 -16.16 -13.44
C LYS A 66 -12.07 -16.10 -14.77
N GLU A 67 -12.07 -14.97 -15.45
CA GLU A 67 -12.73 -14.77 -16.75
C GLU A 67 -11.90 -15.29 -17.94
N LYS A 68 -10.61 -15.54 -17.73
CA LYS A 68 -9.68 -16.02 -18.78
C LYS A 68 -9.54 -17.55 -18.84
N ASN A 69 -10.36 -18.29 -18.11
CA ASN A 69 -10.41 -19.76 -18.05
C ASN A 69 -11.83 -20.23 -18.37
#